data_AF-A0A8T6UCJ0-F1
#
_entry.id   AF-A0A8T6UCJ0-F1
#
_cell.length_a   1.000
_cell.length_b   1.000
_cell.length_c   1.000
_cell.angle_alpha   90.00
_cell.angle_beta   90.00
_cell.angle_gamma   90.00
#
_symmetry.space_group_name_H-M   'P 1'
#
loop_
_entity.id
_entity.type
_entity.pdbx_description
1 polymer ?
#
loop_
_entity_poly.entity_id
_entity_poly.type
_entity_poly.pdbx_seq_one_letter_code
_entity_poly.pdbx_strand_id
1 'polypeptide(L)'
;MDENKTAEKVEKKEKVVMAMCCPEGEDAERIGENVLLKLGEGLEGRSNVVMTRLSDENVKQIDALVEVEAFKSRSEAAAFFIQEGIHARKDLFQKVMPTVNKIRELKEQAKKSLSQGKSQ
;
A
#
# COMPACT_ATOMS: atom_id res chain seq x y z
N MET A 1 -27.93 -11.04 -39.42
CA MET A 1 -28.89 -10.80 -38.32
C MET A 1 -28.24 -11.35 -37.05
N ASP A 2 -27.05 -10.90 -36.66
CA ASP A 2 -26.69 -9.54 -36.23
C ASP A 2 -27.52 -9.03 -35.05
N GLU A 3 -26.75 -8.54 -34.06
CA GLU A 3 -27.08 -7.64 -32.95
C GLU A 3 -27.24 -8.31 -31.57
N ASN A 4 -26.16 -8.40 -30.75
CA ASN A 4 -25.55 -7.35 -29.89
C ASN A 4 -26.40 -7.14 -28.62
N LYS A 5 -25.88 -7.31 -27.39
CA LYS A 5 -25.29 -6.22 -26.57
C LYS A 5 -24.71 -6.84 -25.28
N THR A 6 -23.44 -7.21 -25.22
CA THR A 6 -22.26 -6.38 -24.86
C THR A 6 -22.38 -5.68 -23.51
N ALA A 7 -21.65 -6.26 -22.56
CA ALA A 7 -21.29 -5.71 -21.27
C ALA A 7 -20.34 -4.52 -21.43
N GLU A 8 -20.62 -3.41 -20.76
CA GLU A 8 -19.59 -2.47 -20.31
C GLU A 8 -20.23 -1.47 -19.34
N LYS A 9 -19.82 -1.50 -18.07
CA LYS A 9 -19.95 -0.36 -17.18
C LYS A 9 -18.54 0.07 -16.80
N VAL A 10 -18.03 0.99 -17.60
CA VAL A 10 -16.76 1.67 -17.43
C VAL A 10 -16.80 2.47 -16.14
N GLU A 11 -16.11 1.98 -15.11
CA GLU A 11 -15.90 2.69 -13.85
C GLU A 11 -14.82 3.76 -14.08
N LYS A 12 -15.27 5.00 -14.34
CA LYS A 12 -14.37 6.16 -14.42
C LYS A 12 -13.86 6.49 -13.02
N LYS A 13 -12.68 6.00 -12.67
CA LYS A 13 -11.96 6.47 -11.47
C LYS A 13 -11.24 7.77 -11.82
N GLU A 14 -11.85 8.89 -11.41
CA GLU A 14 -11.17 10.18 -11.39
C GLU A 14 -9.94 10.11 -10.50
N LYS A 15 -8.79 10.48 -11.07
CA LYS A 15 -7.56 10.74 -10.33
C LYS A 15 -7.77 12.01 -9.50
N VAL A 16 -7.89 11.86 -8.19
CA VAL A 16 -7.68 12.98 -7.27
C VAL A 16 -6.21 12.99 -6.90
N VAL A 17 -5.45 13.88 -7.53
CA VAL A 17 -4.09 14.24 -7.13
C VAL A 17 -4.23 15.35 -6.11
N MET A 18 -3.93 15.09 -4.83
CA MET A 18 -3.86 16.18 -3.85
C MET A 18 -2.45 16.77 -3.88
N ALA A 19 -2.35 17.97 -4.44
CA ALA A 19 -1.21 18.85 -4.24
C ALA A 19 -1.24 19.33 -2.78
N MET A 20 -0.19 19.01 -2.03
CA MET A 20 0.04 19.61 -0.72
C MET A 20 0.59 21.02 -0.92
N CYS A 21 -0.30 22.00 -0.87
CA CYS A 21 0.02 23.37 -0.50
C CYS A 21 -1.03 23.74 0.52
N CYS A 22 -0.63 23.97 1.76
CA CYS A 22 -1.51 24.54 2.76
C CYS A 22 -1.87 25.97 2.34
N PRO A 23 -3.15 26.35 2.29
CA PRO A 23 -3.56 27.68 2.65
C PRO A 23 -4.31 27.63 3.98
N GLU A 24 -3.98 28.54 4.87
CA GLU A 24 -4.79 28.84 6.04
C GLU A 24 -6.18 29.28 5.60
N GLY A 25 -7.24 28.74 6.21
CA GLY A 25 -8.60 29.26 6.10
C GLY A 25 -9.65 28.28 5.54
N GLU A 26 -10.66 28.02 6.38
CA GLU A 26 -12.03 27.59 6.07
C GLU A 26 -12.21 26.51 4.99
N ASP A 27 -11.90 25.25 5.32
CA ASP A 27 -12.57 24.05 4.76
C ASP A 27 -12.10 22.73 5.44
N ALA A 28 -11.62 22.80 6.68
CA ALA A 28 -11.17 21.61 7.41
C ALA A 28 -12.32 20.65 7.78
N GLU A 29 -13.58 21.14 7.85
CA GLU A 29 -14.72 20.34 8.30
C GLU A 29 -15.30 19.41 7.22
N ARG A 30 -15.13 19.67 5.91
CA ARG A 30 -15.69 18.81 4.84
C ARG A 30 -14.81 17.63 4.43
N ILE A 31 -13.58 17.55 4.94
CA ILE A 31 -12.62 16.49 4.59
C ILE A 31 -12.86 15.23 5.46
N GLY A 32 -13.51 15.36 6.62
CA GLY A 32 -13.67 14.27 7.59
C GLY A 32 -14.41 13.04 7.04
N GLU A 33 -15.56 13.22 6.40
CA GLU A 33 -16.44 12.07 6.09
C GLU A 33 -15.95 11.21 4.93
N ASN A 34 -15.43 11.81 3.86
CA ASN A 34 -14.95 11.05 2.69
C ASN A 34 -13.58 10.40 2.91
N VAL A 35 -12.76 10.93 3.82
CA VAL A 35 -11.49 10.33 4.21
C VAL A 35 -11.73 9.15 5.16
N LEU A 36 -12.63 9.30 6.13
CA LEU A 36 -12.93 8.27 7.14
C LEU A 36 -13.48 6.98 6.51
N LEU A 37 -14.38 7.10 5.54
CA LEU A 37 -14.99 5.94 4.87
C LEU A 37 -13.99 5.10 4.05
N LYS A 38 -12.90 5.70 3.55
CA LYS A 38 -11.89 4.99 2.74
C LYS A 38 -10.84 4.23 3.56
N LEU A 39 -10.74 4.47 4.86
CA LEU A 39 -9.73 3.81 5.70
C LEU A 39 -10.10 2.35 5.98
N GLY A 40 -11.40 2.03 6.09
CA GLY A 40 -11.86 0.68 6.46
C GLY A 40 -11.86 -0.37 5.35
N GLU A 41 -12.10 0.02 4.09
CA GLU A 41 -12.46 -0.92 3.01
C GLU A 41 -11.28 -1.66 2.37
N GLY A 42 -10.03 -1.37 2.75
CA GLY A 42 -8.82 -1.93 2.11
C GLY A 42 -7.94 -2.82 2.99
N LEU A 43 -8.40 -3.15 4.20
CA LEU A 43 -7.54 -3.68 5.27
C LEU A 43 -7.89 -5.11 5.69
N GLU A 44 -9.01 -5.67 5.21
CA GLU A 44 -9.37 -7.07 5.41
C GLU A 44 -8.43 -8.01 4.61
N GLY A 45 -7.79 -8.96 5.30
CA GLY A 45 -7.00 -10.03 4.66
C GLY A 45 -5.48 -9.90 4.70
N ARG A 46 -4.90 -8.95 5.45
CA ARG A 46 -3.44 -8.86 5.62
C ARG A 46 -2.96 -9.85 6.69
N SER A 47 -2.39 -10.99 6.27
CA SER A 47 -1.93 -12.08 7.16
C SER A 47 -0.47 -11.97 7.62
N ASN A 48 0.32 -11.08 7.02
CA ASN A 48 1.75 -10.94 7.34
C ASN A 48 1.97 -9.95 8.48
N VAL A 49 2.66 -10.41 9.54
CA VAL A 49 3.03 -9.58 10.70
C VAL A 49 4.52 -9.26 10.63
N VAL A 50 4.85 -7.97 10.74
CA VAL A 50 6.22 -7.49 10.88
C VAL A 50 6.32 -6.60 12.11
N MET A 51 7.33 -6.84 12.95
CA MET A 51 7.65 -5.95 14.08
C MET A 51 8.61 -4.87 13.61
N THR A 52 8.22 -3.59 13.78
CA THR A 52 9.01 -2.44 13.32
C THR A 52 9.24 -1.46 14.46
N ARG A 53 10.42 -0.82 14.48
CA ARG A 53 10.71 0.28 15.41
C ARG A 53 10.25 1.60 14.79
N LEU A 54 9.51 2.38 15.56
CA LEU A 54 9.06 3.72 15.20
C LEU A 54 9.65 4.73 16.19
N SER A 55 9.80 5.99 15.76
CA SER A 55 10.14 7.08 16.67
C SER A 55 8.96 7.36 17.61
N ASP A 56 9.24 7.92 18.78
CA ASP A 56 8.19 8.33 19.74
C ASP A 56 7.21 9.33 19.11
N GLU A 57 7.69 10.20 18.22
CA GLU A 57 6.85 11.15 17.47
C GLU A 57 5.85 10.43 16.56
N ASN A 58 6.31 9.45 15.78
CA ASN A 58 5.44 8.69 14.87
C ASN A 58 4.40 7.89 15.66
N VAL A 59 4.78 7.31 16.80
CA VAL A 59 3.86 6.58 17.69
C VAL A 59 2.77 7.51 18.21
N LYS A 60 3.13 8.72 18.68
CA LYS A 60 2.16 9.72 19.16
C LYS A 60 1.18 10.15 18.07
N GLN A 61 1.66 10.36 16.84
CA GLN A 61 0.79 10.72 15.71
C GLN A 61 -0.18 9.59 15.36
N ILE A 62 0.28 8.33 15.35
CA ILE A 62 -0.57 7.16 15.13
C ILE A 62 -1.61 7.03 16.24
N ASP A 63 -1.21 7.24 17.50
CA ASP A 63 -2.09 7.16 18.65
C ASP A 63 -3.24 8.16 18.57
N ALA A 64 -2.94 9.41 18.21
CA ALA A 64 -3.97 10.44 18.02
C ALA A 64 -5.01 10.03 16.97
N LEU A 65 -4.59 9.37 15.87
CA LEU A 65 -5.50 8.90 14.83
C LEU A 65 -6.35 7.70 15.27
N VAL A 66 -5.85 6.87 16.18
CA VAL A 66 -6.64 5.79 16.78
C VAL A 66 -7.61 6.34 17.82
N GLU A 67 -7.17 7.31 18.63
CA GLU A 67 -7.97 7.95 19.67
C GLU A 67 -9.20 8.65 19.11
N VAL A 68 -9.10 9.27 17.93
CA VAL A 68 -10.23 9.87 17.21
C VAL A 68 -11.01 8.88 16.34
N GLU A 69 -10.78 7.58 16.53
CA GLU A 69 -11.42 6.47 15.79
C GLU A 69 -11.23 6.52 14.26
N ALA A 70 -10.23 7.25 13.76
CA ALA A 70 -9.90 7.25 12.33
C ALA A 70 -9.32 5.90 11.87
N PHE A 71 -8.67 5.17 12.78
CA PHE A 71 -8.27 3.78 12.60
C PHE A 71 -8.70 2.94 13.81
N LYS A 72 -9.07 1.68 13.60
CA LYS A 72 -9.47 0.76 14.68
C LYS A 72 -8.27 0.32 15.51
N SER A 73 -7.05 0.41 14.97
CA SER A 73 -5.81 0.04 15.69
C SER A 73 -4.54 0.69 15.13
N ARG A 74 -3.48 0.70 15.93
CA ARG A 74 -2.15 1.18 15.52
C ARG A 74 -1.57 0.39 14.34
N SER A 75 -1.78 -0.93 14.31
CA SER A 75 -1.29 -1.79 13.23
C SER A 75 -2.02 -1.53 11.92
N GLU A 76 -3.31 -1.19 11.99
CA GLU A 76 -4.11 -0.77 10.85
C GLU A 76 -3.59 0.55 10.25
N ALA A 77 -3.39 1.57 11.09
CA ALA A 77 -2.82 2.85 10.70
C ALA A 77 -1.41 2.67 10.08
N ALA A 78 -0.54 1.90 10.73
CA ALA A 78 0.79 1.61 10.20
C ALA A 78 0.73 0.91 8.83
N ALA A 79 -0.17 -0.06 8.66
CA ALA A 79 -0.33 -0.75 7.39
C ALA A 79 -0.88 0.17 6.29
N PHE A 80 -1.75 1.12 6.64
CA PHE A 80 -2.21 2.16 5.72
C PHE A 80 -1.04 3.05 5.26
N PHE A 81 -0.25 3.61 6.18
CA PHE A 81 0.87 4.49 5.84
C PHE A 81 1.96 3.77 5.05
N ILE A 82 2.23 2.49 5.34
CA ILE A 82 3.17 1.67 4.56
C ILE A 82 2.67 1.52 3.11
N GLN A 83 1.37 1.25 2.92
CA GLN A 83 0.78 1.12 1.59
C GLN A 83 0.91 2.43 0.79
N GLU A 84 0.58 3.57 1.43
CA GLU A 84 0.70 4.88 0.81
C GLU A 84 2.16 5.24 0.51
N GLY A 85 3.10 4.89 1.39
CA GLY A 85 4.53 5.02 1.12
C GLY A 85 5.00 4.19 -0.08
N ILE A 86 4.50 2.96 -0.24
CA ILE A 86 4.78 2.10 -1.40
C ILE A 86 4.18 2.72 -2.68
N HIS A 87 2.95 3.23 -2.62
CA HIS A 87 2.30 3.89 -3.74
C HIS A 87 3.04 5.15 -4.17
N ALA A 88 3.42 6.01 -3.22
CA ALA A 88 4.16 7.25 -3.47
C ALA A 88 5.54 6.98 -4.09
N ARG A 89 6.13 5.81 -3.83
CA ARG A 89 7.46 5.40 -4.34
C ARG A 89 7.38 4.26 -5.34
N LYS A 90 6.26 4.12 -6.04
CA LYS A 90 6.04 3.04 -7.02
C LYS A 90 7.13 2.98 -8.09
N ASP A 91 7.65 4.14 -8.50
CA ASP A 91 8.73 4.24 -9.50
C ASP A 91 10.02 3.56 -9.04
N LEU A 92 10.38 3.70 -7.76
CA LEU A 92 11.55 3.08 -7.16
C LEU A 92 11.42 1.55 -7.22
N PHE A 93 10.27 1.02 -6.82
CA PHE A 93 10.03 -0.42 -6.85
C PHE A 93 10.01 -0.96 -8.28
N GLN A 94 9.40 -0.25 -9.23
CA GLN A 94 9.43 -0.63 -10.64
C GLN A 94 10.85 -0.69 -11.21
N LYS A 95 11.75 0.22 -10.80
CA LYS A 95 13.15 0.23 -11.23
C LYS A 95 13.96 -0.92 -10.63
N VAL A 96 13.75 -1.26 -9.35
CA VAL A 96 14.61 -2.20 -8.62
C VAL A 96 14.13 -3.66 -8.70
N MET A 97 12.82 -3.90 -8.75
CA MET A 97 12.25 -5.25 -8.70
C MET A 97 12.72 -6.19 -9.83
N PRO A 98 12.89 -5.76 -11.10
CA PRO A 98 13.41 -6.64 -12.16
C PRO A 98 14.80 -7.21 -11.83
N THR A 99 15.71 -6.36 -11.35
CA THR A 99 17.07 -6.75 -10.96
C THR A 99 17.05 -7.70 -9.77
N VAL A 100 16.22 -7.42 -8.75
CA VAL A 100 16.06 -8.30 -7.58
C VAL A 100 15.53 -9.68 -8.00
N ASN A 101 14.56 -9.74 -8.92
CA ASN A 101 14.05 -10.99 -9.44
C ASN A 101 15.15 -11.77 -10.18
N LYS A 102 15.99 -11.09 -10.98
CA LYS A 102 17.10 -11.76 -11.64
C LYS A 102 18.11 -12.35 -10.66
N ILE A 103 18.42 -11.62 -9.58
CA ILE A 103 19.28 -12.12 -8.51
C ILE A 103 18.68 -13.38 -7.86
N ARG A 104 17.35 -13.42 -7.65
CA ARG A 104 16.67 -14.60 -7.09
C ARG A 104 16.79 -15.80 -8.03
N GLU A 105 16.53 -15.62 -9.33
CA GLU A 105 16.70 -16.68 -10.33
C GLU A 105 18.13 -17.25 -10.33
N LEU A 106 19.13 -16.37 -10.37
CA LEU A 106 20.55 -16.77 -10.36
C LEU A 106 20.91 -17.53 -9.08
N LYS A 107 20.39 -17.09 -7.93
CA LYS A 107 20.59 -17.77 -6.64
C LYS A 107 19.95 -19.17 -6.63
N GLU A 108 18.80 -19.34 -7.26
CA GLU A 108 18.15 -20.66 -7.39
C GLU A 108 18.90 -21.59 -8.34
N GLN A 109 19.37 -21.09 -9.49
CA GLN A 109 20.18 -21.87 -10.42
C GLN A 109 21.45 -22.38 -9.73
N ALA A 110 22.14 -21.51 -8.99
CA ALA A 110 23.33 -21.90 -8.22
C ALA A 110 23.04 -23.00 -7.18
N LYS A 111 21.91 -22.89 -6.45
CA LYS A 111 21.49 -23.93 -5.49
C LYS A 111 21.20 -25.26 -6.19
N LYS A 112 20.54 -25.24 -7.36
CA LYS A 112 20.22 -26.43 -8.13
C LYS A 112 21.49 -27.16 -8.60
N SER A 113 22.47 -26.43 -9.14
CA SER A 113 23.75 -27.01 -9.58
C SER A 113 24.49 -27.73 -8.45
N LEU A 114 24.44 -27.21 -7.22
CA LEU A 114 25.06 -27.87 -6.06
C LEU A 114 24.28 -29.09 -5.56
N SER A 115 22.94 -29.11 -5.70
CA SER A 115 22.11 -30.26 -5.33
C SER A 115 22.23 -31.43 -6.31
N GLN A 116 22.53 -31.17 -7.58
CA GLN A 116 22.72 -32.21 -8.61
C GLN A 116 24.07 -32.94 -8.49
N GLY A 117 25.05 -32.38 -7.79
CA GLY A 117 26.35 -33.01 -7.54
C GLY A 117 26.41 -33.93 -6.30
N LYS A 118 25.30 -34.12 -5.57
CA LYS A 118 25.24 -34.95 -4.33
C LYS A 118 24.64 -36.35 -4.53
N SER A 119 24.49 -36.81 -5.78
CA SER A 119 23.98 -38.15 -6.11
C SER A 119 25.04 -39.11 -6.66
N GLN A 120 26.31 -38.95 -6.26
CA GLN A 120 27.38 -39.91 -6.58
C GLN A 120 28.11 -40.34 -5.31
#